data_AF-A0A7V5M833-F1
#
_entry.id   AF-A0A7V5M833-F1
#
_cell.length_a   1.000
_cell.length_b   1.000
_cell.length_c   1.000
_cell.angle_alpha   90.00
_cell.angle_beta   90.00
_cell.angle_gamma   90.00
#
_symmetry.space_group_name_H-M   'P 1'
#
loop_
_entity.id
_entity.type
_entity.pdbx_description
1 polymer ?
#
loop_
_entity_poly.entity_id
_entity_poly.type
_entity_poly.pdbx_seq_one_letter_code
_entity_poly.pdbx_strand_id
1 'polypeptide(L)' 'MTVKVPVIRVKDLYKTYGNGSKQVEALKGVSFDIYE' A
#
# COMPACT_ATOMS: atom_id res chain seq x y z
N MET A 1 -24.40 -13.73 6.60
CA MET A 1 -23.04 -13.25 6.96
C MET A 1 -22.96 -11.78 6.56
N THR A 2 -22.76 -10.88 7.52
CA THR A 2 -22.61 -9.45 7.22
C THR A 2 -21.19 -9.22 6.73
N VAL A 3 -21.02 -8.75 5.49
CA VAL A 3 -19.70 -8.43 4.95
C VAL A 3 -19.21 -7.16 5.64
N LYS A 4 -18.16 -7.27 6.45
CA LYS A 4 -17.50 -6.08 7.01
C LYS A 4 -16.82 -5.34 5.86
N VAL A 5 -17.21 -4.09 5.65
CA VAL A 5 -16.56 -3.19 4.70
C VAL A 5 -15.39 -2.52 5.43
N PRO A 6 -14.15 -2.60 4.91
CA PRO A 6 -13.04 -1.93 5.55
C PRO A 6 -13.17 -0.42 5.44
N VAL A 7 -12.67 0.27 6.46
CA VAL A 7 -12.60 1.74 6.54
C VAL A 7 -11.49 2.27 5.62
N ILE A 8 -10.36 1.55 5.57
CA ILE A 8 -9.27 1.85 4.64
C ILE A 8 -8.94 0.58 3.87
N ARG A 9 -8.84 0.70 2.54
CA ARG A 9 -8.42 -0.37 1.65
C ARG A 9 -7.29 0.12 0.77
N VAL A 10 -6.14 -0.54 0.89
CA VAL A 10 -4.96 -0.31 0.06
C VAL A 10 -4.74 -1.53 -0.82
N LYS A 11 -4.60 -1.28 -2.13
CA LYS A 11 -4.29 -2.31 -3.12
C LYS A 11 -3.06 -1.92 -3.91
N ASP A 12 -2.13 -2.86 -4.02
CA ASP A 12 -0.95 -2.80 -4.87
C ASP A 12 -0.21 -1.47 -4.73
N LEU A 13 0.05 -1.05 -3.49
CA LEU A 13 0.73 0.22 -3.21
C LEU A 13 2.22 0.10 -3.52
N TYR A 14 2.69 0.96 -4.42
CA TYR A 14 4.09 1.11 -4.77
C TYR A 14 4.59 2.48 -4.33
N LYS A 15 5.83 2.52 -3.85
CA LYS A 15 6.52 3.77 -3.53
C LYS A 15 7.99 3.61 -3.82
N THR A 16 8.52 4.52 -4.62
CA THR A 16 9.95 4.62 -4.90
C THR A 16 10.43 6.00 -4.47
N TYR A 17 11.58 6.06 -3.82
CA TYR A 17 12.31 7.30 -3.57
C TYR A 17 13.57 7.32 -4.42
N GLY A 18 13.95 8.50 -4.91
CA GLY A 18 15.16 8.68 -5.70
C GLY A 18 15.97 9.87 -5.21
N ASN A 19 17.29 9.76 -5.27
CA ASN A 19 18.22 10.89 -5.16
C ASN A 19 19.31 10.74 -6.23
N GLY A 20 19.19 11.52 -7.31
CA GLY A 20 20.06 11.42 -8.47
C GLY A 20 20.01 10.04 -9.13
N SER A 21 21.15 9.36 -9.21
CA SER A 21 21.28 8.04 -9.86
C SER A 21 20.81 6.86 -9.00
N LYS A 22 20.48 7.06 -7.72
CA LYS A 22 20.02 5.99 -6.84
C LYS A 22 18.51 6.04 -6.69
N GLN A 23 17.87 4.88 -6.90
CA GLN A 23 16.47 4.65 -6.59
C GLN A 23 16.34 3.56 -5.51
N VAL A 24 15.36 3.72 -4.63
CA VAL A 24 15.00 2.77 -3.58
C VAL A 24 13.50 2.51 -3.65
N GLU A 25 13.12 1.25 -3.84
CA GLU A 25 11.73 0.79 -3.72
C GLU A 25 11.36 0.71 -2.22
N ALA A 26 10.64 1.71 -1.71
CA ALA A 26 10.18 1.74 -0.32
C ALA A 26 8.91 0.90 -0.08
N LEU A 27 8.01 0.83 -1.06
CA LEU A 27 6.85 -0.06 -1.05
C LEU A 27 6.75 -0.77 -2.40
N LYS A 28 6.44 -2.06 -2.36
CA LYS A 28 6.37 -2.92 -3.54
C LYS A 28 5.11 -3.79 -3.52
N GLY A 29 4.04 -3.29 -4.12
CA GLY A 29 2.78 -4.02 -4.26
C GLY A 29 2.09 -4.33 -2.93
N VAL A 30 2.12 -3.37 -1.99
CA VAL A 30 1.55 -3.58 -0.65
C VAL A 30 0.02 -3.50 -0.69
N SER A 31 -0.65 -4.52 -0.15
CA SER A 31 -2.11 -4.63 -0.10
C SER A 31 -2.58 -4.95 1.31
N PHE A 32 -3.52 -4.18 1.84
CA PHE A 32 -4.11 -4.40 3.17
C PHE A 32 -5.46 -3.68 3.32
N ASP A 33 -6.25 -4.18 4.27
CA ASP A 33 -7.53 -3.60 4.68
C ASP A 33 -7.45 -3.24 6.18
N ILE A 34 -7.96 -2.07 6.57
CA ILE A 34 -8.12 -1.62 7.97
C ILE A 34 -9.62 -1.55 8.26
N TYR A 35 -10.03 -2.14 9.37
CA TYR A 35 -11.41 -2.17 9.86
C TYR A 35 -11.52 -1.38 11.17
N GLU A 36 -12.72 -0.89 11.51
CA GLU A 36 -13.07 -0.43 12.86
C GLU A 36 -13.02 -1.58 13.88
#